data_AF-A0A7C5VDP0-F1
#
_entry.id   AF-A0A7C5VDP0-F1
#
_cell.length_a   1.000
_cell.length_b   1.000
_cell.length_c   1.000
_cell.angle_alpha   90.00
_cell.angle_beta   90.00
_cell.angle_gamma   90.00
#
_symmetry.space_group_name_H-M   'P 1'
#
loop_
_entity.id
_entity.type
_entity.pdbx_description
1 polymer ?
#
loop_
_entity_poly.entity_id
_entity_poly.type
_entity_poly.pdbx_seq_one_letter_code
_entity_poly.pdbx_strand_id
1 'polypeptide(L)'
;MVTRIDDPLGEELVRLARRSIETALRGGDPEGLLNGLRRSGLRRGVFVTLYQHPSMELRGCIGFPRAIDELEVLTVKAALAAAFEDPRFEPVREEEMDGIVLEVSVLTEPELIRVQDRRLLPREVEVGRHDLIIELGERAGLLLPQVPVEYGWDAEEFLVNLCFKAGLGPTEWLNPRSRVYRFEAELFAEEYPRGPVRRVELKACRA
;
A
#
# COMPACT_ATOMS: atom_id res chain seq x y z
N MET A 1 -0.52 -18.06 8.15
CA MET A 1 -1.12 -17.07 9.08
C MET A 1 -0.42 -15.76 8.76
N VAL A 2 -1.14 -14.80 8.17
CA VAL A 2 -0.58 -13.49 7.86
C VAL A 2 -0.34 -12.77 9.18
N THR A 3 0.92 -12.57 9.57
CA THR A 3 1.26 -11.82 10.79
C THR A 3 0.82 -10.38 10.56
N ARG A 4 -0.23 -9.94 11.27
CA ARG A 4 -0.65 -8.54 11.29
C ARG A 4 0.34 -7.71 12.09
N ILE A 5 0.58 -6.47 11.69
CA ILE A 5 1.31 -5.53 12.54
C ILE A 5 0.43 -5.11 13.71
N ASP A 6 1.00 -4.79 14.87
CA ASP A 6 0.22 -4.30 16.00
C ASP A 6 -0.16 -2.82 15.83
N ASP A 7 -1.17 -2.37 16.58
CA ASP A 7 -1.64 -0.98 16.50
C ASP A 7 -0.57 0.03 16.92
N PRO A 8 0.21 -0.18 18.01
CA PRO A 8 1.28 0.73 18.38
C PRO A 8 2.30 0.99 17.27
N LEU A 9 2.76 -0.05 16.57
CA LEU A 9 3.65 0.11 15.43
C LEU A 9 2.98 0.88 14.30
N GLY A 10 1.74 0.54 13.95
CA GLY A 10 0.99 1.24 12.90
C GLY A 10 0.83 2.74 13.20
N GLU A 11 0.53 3.09 14.45
CA GLU A 11 0.47 4.49 14.87
C GLU A 11 1.84 5.19 14.81
N GLU A 12 2.92 4.49 15.19
CA GLU A 12 4.28 5.02 15.12
C GLU A 12 4.70 5.31 13.67
N LEU A 13 4.31 4.44 12.72
CA LEU A 13 4.60 4.64 11.29
C LEU A 13 3.91 5.90 10.74
N VAL A 14 2.65 6.15 11.08
CA VAL A 14 1.93 7.37 10.66
C VAL A 14 2.61 8.63 11.24
N ARG A 15 2.96 8.58 12.52
CA ARG A 15 3.68 9.70 13.18
C ARG A 15 5.06 9.90 12.57
N LEU A 16 5.77 8.82 12.24
CA LEU A 16 7.06 8.88 11.57
C LEU A 16 6.92 9.53 10.19
N ALA A 17 5.97 9.08 9.37
CA ALA A 17 5.69 9.65 8.05
C ALA A 17 5.43 11.16 8.13
N ARG A 18 4.59 11.61 9.06
CA ARG A 18 4.32 13.04 9.27
C ARG A 18 5.59 13.79 9.64
N ARG A 19 6.33 13.32 10.65
CA ARG A 19 7.56 13.97 11.10
C ARG A 19 8.57 14.07 9.97
N SER A 20 8.70 13.04 9.13
CA SER A 20 9.61 13.07 7.99
C SER A 20 9.28 14.20 7.01
N ILE A 21 8.02 14.37 6.65
CA ILE A 21 7.57 15.44 5.76
C ILE A 21 7.80 16.81 6.41
N GLU A 22 7.38 16.99 7.66
CA GLU A 22 7.54 18.26 8.36
C GLU A 22 9.01 18.64 8.61
N THR A 23 9.88 17.65 8.88
CA THR A 23 11.33 17.88 9.00
C THR A 23 11.92 18.34 7.67
N ALA A 24 11.53 17.72 6.54
CA ALA A 24 11.98 18.14 5.22
C ALA A 24 11.55 19.57 4.88
N LEU A 25 10.28 19.91 5.15
CA LEU A 25 9.73 21.24 4.91
C LEU A 25 10.48 22.34 5.68
N ARG A 26 10.95 22.03 6.89
CA ARG A 26 11.73 22.94 7.73
C ARG A 26 13.24 22.93 7.41
N GLY A 27 13.65 22.25 6.33
CA GLY A 27 15.05 22.16 5.90
C GLY A 27 15.94 21.27 6.77
N GLY A 28 15.35 20.40 7.60
CA GLY A 28 16.07 19.41 8.39
C GLY A 28 16.37 18.13 7.62
N ASP A 29 16.98 17.16 8.30
CA ASP A 29 17.28 15.82 7.77
C ASP A 29 16.24 14.78 8.26
N PRO A 30 15.31 14.32 7.40
CA PRO A 30 14.34 13.30 7.76
C PRO A 30 14.96 11.93 8.04
N GLU A 31 16.09 11.59 7.44
CA GLU A 31 16.77 10.31 7.71
C GLU A 31 17.37 10.30 9.12
N GLY A 32 17.75 11.47 9.64
CA GLY A 32 18.18 11.64 11.03
C GLY A 32 17.16 11.15 12.07
N LEU A 33 15.87 11.14 11.75
CA LEU A 33 14.80 10.61 12.63
C LEU A 33 14.97 9.11 12.92
N LEU A 34 15.70 8.41 12.05
CA LEU A 34 15.93 6.97 12.15
C LEU A 34 17.03 6.60 13.16
N ASN A 35 17.92 7.53 13.51
CA ASN A 35 19.14 7.26 14.30
C ASN A 35 18.86 6.92 15.78
N GLY A 36 17.65 7.16 16.28
CA GLY A 36 17.21 6.79 17.63
C GLY A 36 15.92 5.97 17.65
N LEU A 37 15.41 5.61 16.48
CA LEU A 37 14.16 4.87 16.34
C LEU A 37 14.41 3.38 16.59
N ARG A 38 13.62 2.78 17.48
CA ARG A 38 13.64 1.32 17.63
C ARG A 38 12.99 0.69 16.40
N ARG A 39 13.79 0.04 15.57
CA ARG A 39 13.29 -0.66 14.38
C ARG A 39 12.56 -1.94 14.78
N SER A 40 11.41 -2.19 14.16
CA SER A 40 10.66 -3.43 14.27
C SER A 40 11.40 -4.62 13.64
N GLY A 41 12.30 -4.35 12.69
CA GLY A 41 12.94 -5.38 11.86
C GLY A 41 12.01 -5.99 10.81
N LEU A 42 10.78 -5.48 10.68
CA LEU A 42 9.83 -5.95 9.67
C LEU A 42 10.25 -5.45 8.28
N ARG A 43 10.06 -6.32 7.29
CA ARG A 43 10.32 -6.02 5.88
C ARG A 43 9.02 -6.24 5.12
N ARG A 44 8.31 -5.14 4.85
CA ARG A 44 7.01 -5.13 4.15
C ARG A 44 6.93 -3.98 3.16
N GLY A 45 6.09 -4.15 2.14
CA GLY A 45 5.73 -3.02 1.29
C GLY A 45 4.93 -1.99 2.09
N VAL A 46 5.00 -0.73 1.70
CA VAL A 46 4.30 0.36 2.38
C VAL A 46 3.96 1.46 1.40
N PHE A 47 2.76 2.02 1.54
CA PHE A 47 2.33 3.24 0.86
C PHE A 47 2.00 4.30 1.91
N VAL A 48 2.36 5.55 1.60
CA VAL A 48 1.95 6.72 2.37
C VAL A 48 1.03 7.54 1.49
N THR A 49 -0.13 7.88 2.03
CA THR A 49 -1.16 8.66 1.34
C THR A 49 -1.46 9.92 2.14
N LEU A 50 -1.55 11.04 1.44
CA LEU A 50 -1.90 12.34 1.98
C LEU A 50 -3.30 12.70 1.49
N TYR A 51 -4.17 13.11 2.41
CA TYR A 51 -5.52 13.57 2.11
C TYR A 51 -5.72 15.01 2.59
N GLN A 52 -6.42 15.82 1.80
CA GLN A 52 -6.86 17.15 2.25
C GLN A 52 -8.02 17.00 3.23
N HIS A 53 -7.94 17.63 4.40
CA HIS A 53 -9.00 17.64 5.39
C HIS A 53 -9.78 18.97 5.35
N PRO A 54 -11.13 18.96 5.42
CA PRO A 54 -12.00 17.81 5.70
C PRO A 54 -12.53 17.09 4.46
N SER A 55 -12.17 17.49 3.24
CA SER A 55 -12.73 16.92 2.00
C SER A 55 -12.35 15.45 1.77
N MET A 56 -11.27 14.99 2.39
CA MET A 56 -10.61 13.70 2.20
C MET A 56 -10.22 13.43 0.74
N GLU A 57 -9.99 14.49 -0.04
CA GLU A 57 -9.49 14.38 -1.40
C GLU A 57 -7.99 14.03 -1.42
N LEU A 58 -7.59 13.20 -2.38
CA LEU A 58 -6.20 12.76 -2.54
C LEU A 58 -5.27 13.96 -2.81
N ARG A 59 -4.18 14.07 -2.02
CA ARG A 59 -3.13 15.11 -2.15
C ARG A 59 -1.77 14.57 -2.56
N GLY A 60 -1.56 13.26 -2.41
CA GLY A 60 -0.35 12.54 -2.82
C GLY A 60 -0.41 11.09 -2.34
N CYS A 61 0.12 10.15 -3.11
CA CYS A 61 0.24 8.75 -2.72
C CYS A 61 1.41 8.09 -3.43
N ILE A 62 2.41 7.67 -2.67
CA ILE A 62 3.57 6.92 -3.17
C ILE A 62 3.92 5.82 -2.19
N GLY A 63 4.46 4.72 -2.70
CA GLY A 63 4.89 3.61 -1.90
C GLY A 63 5.73 2.60 -2.64
N PHE A 64 6.16 1.60 -1.90
CA PHE A 64 6.97 0.49 -2.37
C PHE A 64 6.16 -0.79 -2.21
N PRO A 65 5.74 -1.45 -3.31
CA PRO A 65 4.95 -2.68 -3.23
C PRO A 65 5.76 -3.88 -2.72
N ARG A 66 7.09 -3.78 -2.69
CA ARG A 66 8.00 -4.84 -2.23
C ARG A 66 8.87 -4.33 -1.08
N ALA A 67 9.22 -5.25 -0.19
CA ALA A 67 10.05 -5.01 0.99
C ALA A 67 11.55 -4.88 0.66
N ILE A 68 11.92 -3.85 -0.09
CA ILE A 68 13.33 -3.62 -0.50
C ILE A 68 14.22 -3.14 0.65
N ASP A 69 13.63 -2.72 1.77
CA ASP A 69 14.30 -2.19 2.97
C ASP A 69 13.47 -2.50 4.22
N GLU A 70 13.90 -2.04 5.40
CA GLU A 70 13.11 -2.08 6.64
C GLU A 70 11.87 -1.17 6.55
N LEU A 71 10.77 -1.59 7.19
CA LEU A 71 9.46 -0.93 7.08
C LEU A 71 9.50 0.56 7.44
N GLU A 72 10.18 0.93 8.52
CA GLU A 72 10.29 2.33 8.95
C GLU A 72 11.15 3.13 7.97
N VAL A 73 12.19 2.53 7.34
CA VAL A 73 12.97 3.21 6.29
C VAL A 73 12.10 3.49 5.07
N LEU A 74 11.35 2.47 4.61
CA LEU A 74 10.44 2.64 3.48
C LEU A 74 9.34 3.64 3.78
N THR A 75 8.87 3.72 5.04
CA THR A 75 7.86 4.69 5.46
C THR A 75 8.36 6.12 5.33
N VAL A 76 9.60 6.41 5.77
CA VAL A 76 10.23 7.72 5.56
C VAL A 76 10.33 8.05 4.07
N LYS A 77 10.88 7.13 3.28
CA LYS A 77 11.05 7.31 1.83
C LYS A 77 9.72 7.54 1.12
N ALA A 78 8.70 6.75 1.43
CA ALA A 78 7.37 6.84 0.84
C ALA A 78 6.66 8.13 1.25
N ALA A 79 6.82 8.60 2.49
CA ALA A 79 6.24 9.85 2.95
C ALA A 79 6.80 11.06 2.20
N LEU A 80 8.13 11.12 2.05
CA LEU A 80 8.79 12.18 1.28
C LEU A 80 8.36 12.17 -0.18
N ALA A 81 8.36 10.99 -0.81
CA ALA A 81 7.95 10.86 -2.20
C ALA A 81 6.47 11.21 -2.41
N ALA A 82 5.58 10.81 -1.49
CA ALA A 82 4.17 11.15 -1.57
C ALA A 82 3.91 12.66 -1.41
N ALA A 83 4.73 13.36 -0.62
CA ALA A 83 4.62 14.80 -0.43
C ALA A 83 5.25 15.63 -1.56
N PHE A 84 6.35 15.16 -2.16
CA PHE A 84 7.20 16.01 -3.03
C PHE A 84 7.42 15.46 -4.44
N GLU A 85 7.12 14.19 -4.70
CA GLU A 85 7.47 13.49 -5.94
C GLU A 85 6.27 12.84 -6.65
N ASP A 86 5.06 12.93 -6.11
CA ASP A 86 3.85 12.45 -6.80
C ASP A 86 3.59 13.33 -8.04
N PRO A 87 3.75 12.81 -9.28
CA PRO A 87 3.73 13.62 -10.49
C PRO A 87 2.35 14.21 -10.83
N ARG A 88 1.31 13.83 -10.08
CA ARG A 88 -0.05 14.35 -10.26
C ARG A 88 -0.28 15.66 -9.51
N PHE A 89 0.60 16.02 -8.58
CA PHE A 89 0.42 17.16 -7.68
C PHE A 89 1.70 18.00 -7.58
N GLU A 90 1.55 19.28 -7.26
CA GLU A 90 2.69 20.10 -6.87
C GLU A 90 3.23 19.66 -5.49
N PRO A 91 4.54 19.82 -5.23
CA PRO A 91 5.11 19.53 -3.92
C PRO A 91 4.36 20.25 -2.79
N VAL A 92 4.09 19.52 -1.71
CA VAL A 92 3.41 20.04 -0.51
C VAL A 92 4.21 21.19 0.11
N ARG A 93 3.51 22.22 0.58
CA ARG A 93 4.08 23.36 1.31
C ARG A 93 3.83 23.25 2.81
N GLU A 94 4.61 23.99 3.61
CA GLU A 94 4.50 23.95 5.07
C GLU A 94 3.12 24.35 5.57
N GLU A 95 2.50 25.36 4.95
CA GLU A 95 1.18 25.86 5.34
C GLU A 95 0.05 24.86 5.05
N GLU A 96 0.27 23.91 4.13
CA GLU A 96 -0.72 22.87 3.81
C GLU A 96 -0.78 21.79 4.90
N MET A 97 0.28 21.60 5.69
CA MET A 97 0.39 20.46 6.64
C MET A 97 -0.64 20.50 7.77
N ASP A 98 -1.21 21.66 8.06
CA ASP A 98 -2.30 21.84 9.03
C ASP A 98 -3.65 21.37 8.50
N GLY A 99 -3.76 21.22 7.17
CA GLY A 99 -4.95 20.71 6.48
C GLY A 99 -4.75 19.32 5.87
N ILE A 100 -3.67 18.60 6.18
CA ILE A 100 -3.40 17.27 5.62
C ILE A 100 -3.59 16.19 6.68
N VAL A 101 -4.30 15.12 6.33
CA VAL A 101 -4.35 13.85 7.08
C VAL A 101 -3.43 12.85 6.40
N LEU A 102 -2.63 12.14 7.19
CA LEU A 102 -1.79 11.05 6.70
C LEU A 102 -2.44 9.69 6.93
N GLU A 103 -2.27 8.82 5.96
CA GLU A 103 -2.53 7.39 6.04
C GLU A 103 -1.27 6.62 5.66
N VAL A 104 -0.98 5.55 6.40
CA VAL A 104 0.05 4.56 6.07
C VAL A 104 -0.64 3.21 5.83
N SER A 105 -0.42 2.66 4.64
CA SER A 105 -0.87 1.34 4.22
C SER A 105 0.31 0.38 4.24
N VAL A 106 0.34 -0.55 5.21
CA VAL A 106 1.39 -1.58 5.30
C VAL A 106 0.92 -2.85 4.61
N LEU A 107 1.63 -3.27 3.57
CA LEU A 107 1.26 -4.45 2.80
C LEU A 107 1.68 -5.71 3.53
N THR A 108 0.77 -6.67 3.61
CA THR A 108 1.11 -8.00 4.10
C THR A 108 2.08 -8.69 3.15
N GLU A 109 2.85 -9.65 3.66
CA GLU A 109 3.73 -10.44 2.80
C GLU A 109 2.90 -11.18 1.74
N PRO A 110 3.24 -11.08 0.43
CA PRO A 110 2.54 -11.79 -0.62
C PRO A 110 2.53 -13.31 -0.40
N GLU A 111 1.35 -13.86 -0.14
CA GLU A 111 1.15 -15.29 0.03
C GLU A 111 0.91 -15.93 -1.34
N LEU A 112 1.74 -16.92 -1.71
CA LEU A 112 1.52 -17.69 -2.93
C LEU A 112 0.23 -18.51 -2.81
N ILE A 113 -0.71 -18.29 -3.72
CA ILE A 113 -1.95 -19.07 -3.81
C ILE A 113 -1.61 -20.47 -4.37
N ARG A 114 -1.66 -21.48 -3.50
CA ARG A 114 -1.39 -22.88 -3.85
C ARG A 114 -2.70 -23.64 -4.04
N VAL A 115 -3.01 -23.96 -5.30
CA VAL A 115 -4.16 -24.78 -5.67
C VAL A 115 -3.70 -26.03 -6.41
N GLN A 116 -4.39 -27.16 -6.20
CA GLN A 116 -4.11 -28.41 -6.92
C GLN A 116 -4.52 -28.33 -8.40
N ASP A 117 -5.58 -27.57 -8.67
CA ASP A 117 -6.09 -27.27 -10.00
C ASP A 117 -6.18 -25.74 -10.16
N ARG A 118 -5.54 -25.21 -11.19
CA ARG A 118 -5.50 -23.76 -11.45
C ARG A 118 -6.89 -23.17 -11.68
N ARG A 119 -7.87 -23.95 -12.13
CA ARG A 119 -9.27 -23.52 -12.29
C ARG A 119 -9.94 -23.17 -10.95
N LEU A 120 -9.36 -23.58 -9.83
CA LEU A 120 -9.84 -23.24 -8.48
C LEU A 120 -9.28 -21.92 -7.96
N LEU A 121 -8.30 -21.31 -8.65
CA LEU A 121 -7.64 -20.10 -8.20
C LEU A 121 -8.60 -18.92 -7.94
N PRO A 122 -9.65 -18.67 -8.77
CA PRO A 122 -10.63 -17.63 -8.46
C PRO A 122 -11.32 -17.79 -7.10
N ARG A 123 -11.42 -19.02 -6.55
CA ARG A 123 -12.03 -19.27 -5.24
C ARG A 123 -11.16 -18.82 -4.06
N GLU A 124 -9.88 -18.60 -4.30
CA GLU A 124 -8.91 -18.13 -3.29
C GLU A 124 -8.73 -16.60 -3.32
N VAL A 125 -9.46 -15.92 -4.22
CA VAL A 125 -9.41 -14.48 -4.45
C VAL A 125 -10.69 -13.84 -3.92
N GLU A 126 -10.55 -12.91 -2.98
CA GLU A 126 -11.65 -12.10 -2.47
C GLU A 126 -11.59 -10.71 -3.11
N VAL A 127 -12.52 -10.44 -4.04
CA VAL A 127 -12.67 -9.12 -4.69
C VAL A 127 -12.95 -8.04 -3.64
N GLY A 128 -12.28 -6.89 -3.76
CA GLY A 128 -12.40 -5.79 -2.81
C GLY A 128 -11.58 -5.97 -1.53
N ARG A 129 -10.87 -7.09 -1.38
CA ARG A 129 -10.01 -7.37 -0.22
C ARG A 129 -8.58 -7.74 -0.59
N HIS A 130 -8.39 -8.68 -1.51
CA HIS A 130 -7.06 -9.11 -1.91
C HIS A 130 -6.46 -8.21 -2.99
N ASP A 131 -5.26 -7.70 -2.74
CA ASP A 131 -4.32 -7.34 -3.79
C ASP A 131 -3.82 -8.61 -4.48
N LEU A 132 -3.55 -8.55 -5.78
CA LEU A 132 -2.96 -9.68 -6.51
C LEU A 132 -1.67 -9.29 -7.22
N ILE A 133 -0.68 -10.18 -7.16
CA ILE A 133 0.51 -10.17 -8.03
C ILE A 133 0.49 -11.44 -8.88
N ILE A 134 0.79 -11.32 -10.18
CA ILE A 134 1.17 -12.45 -11.03
C ILE A 134 2.61 -12.30 -11.47
N GLU A 135 3.36 -13.40 -11.47
CA GLU A 135 4.71 -13.50 -12.02
C GLU A 135 4.81 -14.69 -12.99
N LEU A 136 5.37 -14.48 -14.18
CA LEU A 136 5.71 -15.53 -15.14
C LEU A 136 6.98 -15.17 -15.91
N GLY A 137 8.09 -15.82 -15.57
CA GLY A 137 9.42 -15.46 -16.09
C GLY A 137 9.84 -14.08 -15.59
N GLU A 138 10.22 -13.19 -16.50
CA GLU A 138 10.59 -11.79 -16.20
C GLU A 138 9.38 -10.85 -16.15
N ARG A 139 8.18 -11.35 -16.47
CA ARG A 139 6.95 -10.56 -16.51
C ARG A 139 6.24 -10.61 -15.15
N ALA A 140 5.80 -9.45 -14.67
CA ALA A 140 5.02 -9.33 -13.46
C ALA A 140 3.96 -8.22 -13.57
N GLY A 141 2.84 -8.41 -12.89
CA GLY A 141 1.76 -7.42 -12.78
C GLY A 141 1.19 -7.42 -11.38
N LEU A 142 0.69 -6.27 -10.96
CA LEU A 142 0.05 -6.04 -9.66
C LEU A 142 -1.22 -5.25 -9.88
N LEU A 143 -2.31 -5.67 -9.23
CA LEU A 143 -3.54 -4.91 -9.14
C LEU A 143 -4.04 -4.87 -7.68
N LEU A 144 -4.51 -3.69 -7.29
CA LEU A 144 -5.00 -3.39 -5.94
C LEU A 144 -6.47 -3.83 -5.78
N PRO A 145 -6.97 -4.08 -4.55
CA PRO A 145 -8.30 -4.64 -4.31
C PRO A 145 -9.46 -3.76 -4.77
N GLN A 146 -9.27 -2.44 -4.83
CA GLN A 146 -10.29 -1.49 -5.28
C GLN A 146 -10.55 -1.53 -6.79
N VAL A 147 -9.55 -1.93 -7.58
CA VAL A 147 -9.66 -1.95 -9.05
C VAL A 147 -10.79 -2.89 -9.51
N PRO A 148 -10.84 -4.18 -9.13
CA PRO A 148 -11.95 -5.04 -9.55
C PRO A 148 -13.31 -4.55 -9.05
N VAL A 149 -13.39 -3.86 -7.92
CA VAL A 149 -14.65 -3.27 -7.42
C VAL A 149 -15.10 -2.12 -8.33
N GLU A 150 -14.19 -1.21 -8.70
CA GLU A 150 -14.49 -0.06 -9.56
C GLU A 150 -15.03 -0.47 -10.93
N TYR A 151 -14.49 -1.55 -11.50
CA TYR A 151 -14.89 -2.05 -12.82
C TYR A 151 -15.96 -3.14 -12.78
N GLY A 152 -16.42 -3.54 -11.58
CA GLY A 152 -17.42 -4.59 -11.41
C GLY A 152 -16.93 -5.98 -11.84
N TRP A 153 -15.63 -6.25 -11.73
CA TRP A 153 -15.04 -7.54 -12.08
C TRP A 153 -15.29 -8.59 -11.01
N ASP A 154 -15.58 -9.81 -11.45
CA ASP A 154 -15.48 -10.99 -10.60
C ASP A 154 -14.01 -11.44 -10.40
N ALA A 155 -13.81 -12.47 -9.59
CA ALA A 155 -12.47 -12.98 -9.28
C ALA A 155 -11.72 -13.55 -10.51
N GLU A 156 -12.42 -14.09 -11.49
CA GLU A 156 -11.82 -14.62 -12.72
C GLU A 156 -11.43 -13.48 -13.66
N GLU A 157 -12.32 -12.51 -13.85
CA GLU A 157 -12.04 -11.28 -14.59
C GLU A 157 -10.89 -10.50 -13.96
N PHE A 158 -10.80 -10.48 -12.63
CA PHE A 158 -9.67 -9.89 -11.92
C PHE A 158 -8.34 -10.56 -12.29
N LEU A 159 -8.29 -11.89 -12.34
CA LEU A 159 -7.10 -12.65 -12.73
C LEU A 159 -6.73 -12.46 -14.21
N VAL A 160 -7.73 -12.38 -15.09
CA VAL A 160 -7.52 -12.09 -16.52
C VAL A 160 -6.90 -10.71 -16.70
N ASN A 161 -7.46 -9.69 -16.03
CA ASN A 161 -6.92 -8.33 -16.10
C ASN A 161 -5.55 -8.20 -15.43
N LEU A 162 -5.28 -8.99 -14.39
CA LEU A 162 -3.95 -9.10 -13.80
C LEU A 162 -2.93 -9.66 -14.79
N CYS A 163 -3.31 -10.66 -15.59
CA CYS A 163 -2.47 -11.14 -16.70
C CYS A 163 -2.18 -10.02 -17.71
N PHE A 164 -3.20 -9.27 -18.15
CA PHE A 164 -2.99 -8.15 -19.07
C PHE A 164 -2.06 -7.09 -18.48
N LYS A 165 -2.22 -6.75 -17.20
CA LYS A 165 -1.33 -5.82 -16.47
C LYS A 165 0.13 -6.27 -16.49
N ALA A 166 0.36 -7.59 -16.47
CA ALA A 166 1.68 -8.20 -16.55
C ALA A 166 2.23 -8.38 -17.98
N GLY A 167 1.48 -7.94 -19.02
CA GLY A 167 1.85 -8.21 -20.43
C GLY A 167 1.78 -9.70 -20.79
N LEU A 168 0.87 -10.43 -20.14
CA LEU A 168 0.61 -11.86 -20.35
C LEU A 168 -0.66 -12.09 -21.18
N GLY A 169 -0.82 -13.29 -21.72
CA GLY A 169 -2.08 -13.72 -22.31
C GLY A 169 -3.19 -13.85 -21.25
N PRO A 170 -4.47 -13.69 -21.60
CA PRO A 170 -5.58 -13.58 -20.65
C PRO A 170 -5.75 -14.80 -19.73
N THR A 171 -5.30 -15.98 -20.17
CA THR A 171 -5.42 -17.24 -19.45
C THR A 171 -4.10 -17.71 -18.84
N GLU A 172 -3.06 -16.87 -18.79
CA GLU A 172 -1.77 -17.26 -18.23
C GLU A 172 -1.83 -17.49 -16.71
N TRP A 173 -2.89 -17.06 -16.03
CA TRP A 173 -3.16 -17.47 -14.66
C TRP A 173 -3.51 -18.97 -14.55
N LEU A 174 -3.89 -19.65 -15.64
CA LEU A 174 -4.04 -21.12 -15.68
C LEU A 174 -2.71 -21.86 -15.90
N ASN A 175 -1.65 -21.16 -16.30
CA ASN A 175 -0.35 -21.77 -16.55
C ASN A 175 0.28 -22.23 -15.22
N PRO A 176 0.71 -23.50 -15.10
CA PRO A 176 1.30 -24.03 -13.86
C PRO A 176 2.63 -23.37 -13.48
N ARG A 177 3.28 -22.67 -14.42
CA ARG A 177 4.50 -21.88 -14.15
C ARG A 177 4.21 -20.47 -13.63
N SER A 178 2.98 -19.99 -13.75
CA SER A 178 2.59 -18.68 -13.24
C SER A 178 2.41 -18.73 -11.73
N ARG A 179 3.08 -17.82 -11.03
CA ARG A 179 2.91 -17.63 -9.59
C ARG A 179 1.93 -16.50 -9.37
N VAL A 180 0.82 -16.79 -8.70
CA VAL A 180 -0.16 -15.77 -8.30
C VAL A 180 -0.11 -15.66 -6.78
N TYR A 181 0.11 -14.45 -6.30
CA TYR A 181 0.16 -14.15 -4.88
C TYR A 181 -1.03 -13.27 -4.51
N ARG A 182 -1.54 -13.44 -3.29
CA ARG A 182 -2.47 -12.52 -2.66
C ARG A 182 -1.79 -11.81 -1.49
N PHE A 183 -2.18 -10.57 -1.24
CA PHE A 183 -1.85 -9.85 -0.02
C PHE A 183 -2.99 -8.88 0.29
N GLU A 184 -2.92 -8.27 1.47
CA GLU A 184 -3.82 -7.24 1.94
C GLU A 184 -2.99 -6.03 2.35
N ALA A 185 -3.65 -4.91 2.59
CA ALA A 185 -3.07 -3.75 3.25
C ALA A 185 -3.66 -3.59 4.66
N GLU A 186 -2.79 -3.33 5.63
CA GLU A 186 -3.15 -2.91 6.97
C GLU A 186 -3.02 -1.39 7.05
N LEU A 187 -4.16 -0.70 7.16
CA LEU A 187 -4.24 0.76 7.07
C LEU A 187 -4.24 1.40 8.45
N PHE A 188 -3.50 2.49 8.59
CA PHE A 188 -3.48 3.35 9.77
C PHE A 188 -3.56 4.80 9.33
N ALA A 189 -4.49 5.57 9.88
CA ALA A 189 -4.70 6.97 9.49
C ALA A 189 -4.91 7.88 10.69
N GLU A 190 -4.52 9.14 10.55
CA GLU A 190 -4.93 10.20 11.48
C GLU A 190 -6.44 10.47 11.34
N GLU A 191 -7.16 10.62 12.46
CA GLU A 191 -8.59 11.00 12.43
C GLU A 191 -8.79 12.44 11.90
N TYR A 192 -7.82 13.31 12.18
CA TYR A 192 -7.71 14.69 11.70
C TYR A 192 -6.22 15.10 11.76
N PRO A 193 -5.78 16.19 11.13
CA PRO A 193 -4.35 16.55 11.08
C PRO A 193 -3.69 16.56 12.47
N ARG A 194 -2.63 15.76 12.67
CA ARG A 194 -1.92 15.58 13.96
C ARG A 194 -2.77 15.01 15.10
N GLY A 195 -3.94 14.46 14.80
CA GLY A 195 -4.85 13.85 15.75
C GLY A 195 -4.44 12.44 16.16
N PRO A 196 -5.34 11.74 16.88
CA PRO A 196 -5.22 10.31 17.14
C PRO A 196 -5.07 9.53 15.83
N VAL A 197 -4.25 8.48 15.87
CA VAL A 197 -4.09 7.54 14.76
C VAL A 197 -4.87 6.27 15.07
N ARG A 198 -5.58 5.74 14.09
CA ARG A 198 -6.37 4.50 14.22
C ARG A 198 -6.09 3.56 13.08
N ARG A 199 -6.19 2.26 13.35
CA ARG A 199 -6.34 1.26 12.30
C ARG A 199 -7.64 1.52 11.54
N VAL A 200 -7.57 1.57 10.23
CA VAL A 200 -8.73 1.71 9.35
C VAL A 200 -9.10 0.33 8.85
N GLU A 201 -10.34 -0.09 9.10
CA GLU A 201 -10.88 -1.25 8.41
C GLU A 201 -11.21 -0.84 6.99
N LEU A 202 -10.58 -1.49 6.01
CA LEU A 202 -11.04 -1.49 4.63
C LEU A 202 -12.47 -2.04 4.64
N LYS A 203 -13.47 -1.17 4.74
CA LYS A 203 -14.82 -1.53 4.34
C LYS A 203 -14.70 -1.80 2.85
N ALA A 204 -14.85 -3.06 2.45
CA ALA A 204 -15.15 -3.41 1.07
C ALA A 204 -16.18 -2.39 0.60
N CYS A 205 -15.79 -1.53 -0.36
CA CYS A 205 -16.65 -0.48 -0.86
C CYS A 205 -17.98 -1.13 -1.20
N ARG A 206 -19.01 -0.85 -0.39
CA ARG A 206 -20.37 -1.26 -0.69
C ARG A 206 -20.79 -0.42 -1.88
N ALA A 207 -20.82 -1.04 -3.05
CA ALA A 207 -21.67 -0.66 -4.16
C ALA A 207 -22.68 -1.79 -4.34
#